data_AF-A0A7X3PK63-F1
#
_entry.id   AF-A0A7X3PK63-F1
#
_cell.length_a   1.000
_cell.length_b   1.000
_cell.length_c   1.000
_cell.angle_alpha   90.00
_cell.angle_beta   90.00
_cell.angle_gamma   90.00
#
_symmetry.space_group_name_H-M   'P 1'
#
loop_
_entity.id
_entity.type
_entity.pdbx_description
1 polymer ?
#
loop_
_entity_poly.entity_id
_entity_poly.type
_entity_poly.pdbx_seq_one_letter_code
_entity_poly.pdbx_strand_id
1 'polypeptide(L)'
;MAGEGHRKPNPFAGGGLDRATHLRADPGWLSDRLSDPNSRVVPVWRERSLVSQTAREVAAKADGLAYRPVLLPPTVAASASEPPEEWIFLGLEGGRDGGRALFAADVPGGAGEGPSSDSPLDGAG
;
A
#
# COMPACT_ATOMS: atom_id res chain seq x y z
N MET A 1 -3.21 -22.87 -38.14
CA MET A 1 -2.34 -22.80 -36.94
C MET A 1 -2.21 -21.34 -36.54
N ALA A 2 -3.15 -20.83 -35.74
CA ALA A 2 -3.09 -19.43 -35.28
C ALA A 2 -2.17 -19.38 -34.04
N GLY A 3 -1.07 -18.64 -34.15
CA GLY A 3 -0.14 -18.43 -33.05
C GLY A 3 -0.81 -17.65 -31.93
N GLU A 4 -0.95 -18.27 -30.78
CA GLU A 4 -1.48 -17.67 -29.57
C GLU A 4 -0.47 -16.64 -29.06
N GLY A 5 -0.73 -15.36 -29.35
CA GLY A 5 0.08 -14.25 -28.88
C GLY A 5 -0.06 -14.12 -27.37
N HIS A 6 0.85 -14.74 -26.60
CA HIS A 6 0.98 -14.51 -25.16
C HIS A 6 1.50 -13.09 -24.93
N ARG A 7 0.58 -12.12 -24.92
CA ARG A 7 0.91 -10.72 -24.62
C ARG A 7 1.38 -10.68 -23.16
N LYS A 8 2.61 -10.23 -22.91
CA LYS A 8 3.13 -10.08 -21.55
C LYS A 8 2.11 -9.31 -20.70
N PRO A 9 1.70 -9.82 -19.53
CA PRO A 9 0.71 -9.16 -18.71
C PRO A 9 1.18 -7.75 -18.38
N ASN A 10 0.28 -6.79 -18.49
CA ASN A 10 0.57 -5.41 -18.15
C ASN A 10 0.96 -5.37 -16.66
N PRO A 11 2.22 -4.98 -16.30
CA PRO A 11 2.66 -4.95 -14.92
C PRO A 11 1.84 -3.98 -14.06
N PHE A 12 1.19 -2.99 -14.69
CA PHE A 12 0.26 -2.05 -14.03
C PHE A 12 -1.16 -2.60 -13.85
N ALA A 13 -1.48 -3.78 -14.39
CA ALA A 13 -2.79 -4.43 -14.33
C ALA A 13 -2.78 -5.80 -13.60
N GLY A 14 -1.60 -6.32 -13.20
CA GLY A 14 -1.44 -7.69 -12.68
C GLY A 14 -1.03 -7.82 -11.21
N GLY A 15 -0.98 -6.73 -10.44
CA GLY A 15 -0.40 -6.68 -9.10
C GLY A 15 -1.23 -7.30 -7.96
N GLY A 16 -2.17 -8.22 -8.23
CA GLY A 16 -3.03 -8.83 -7.20
C GLY A 16 -4.05 -7.90 -6.51
N LEU A 17 -4.08 -6.62 -6.91
CA LEU A 17 -4.98 -5.59 -6.43
C LEU A 17 -5.98 -5.21 -7.55
N ASP A 18 -7.28 -5.43 -7.32
CA ASP A 18 -8.32 -4.90 -8.20
C ASP A 18 -8.57 -3.43 -7.83
N ARG A 19 -8.38 -2.51 -8.79
CA ARG A 19 -8.62 -1.07 -8.56
C ARG A 19 -10.07 -0.74 -8.23
N ALA A 20 -11.01 -1.60 -8.60
CA ALA A 20 -12.44 -1.49 -8.35
C ALA A 20 -12.97 -0.05 -8.54
N THR A 21 -12.59 0.58 -9.66
CA THR A 21 -12.75 2.05 -9.87
C THR A 21 -14.19 2.53 -9.73
N HIS A 22 -15.17 1.67 -10.05
CA HIS A 22 -16.59 1.96 -9.92
C HIS A 22 -17.04 2.20 -8.46
N LEU A 23 -16.35 1.63 -7.47
CA LEU A 23 -16.68 1.78 -6.05
C LEU A 23 -16.18 3.10 -5.44
N ARG A 24 -15.29 3.83 -6.13
CA ARG A 24 -14.76 5.12 -5.64
C ARG A 24 -15.83 6.22 -5.57
N ALA A 25 -16.92 6.07 -6.33
CA ALA A 25 -18.03 7.00 -6.33
C ALA A 25 -19.19 6.55 -5.42
N ASP A 26 -19.04 5.44 -4.70
CA ASP A 26 -20.05 4.92 -3.77
C ASP A 26 -19.66 5.25 -2.32
N PRO A 27 -20.15 6.38 -1.77
CA PRO A 27 -19.79 6.79 -0.42
C PRO A 27 -20.28 5.83 0.66
N GLY A 28 -21.43 5.16 0.45
CA GLY A 28 -21.96 4.19 1.40
C GLY A 28 -21.06 2.97 1.52
N TRP A 29 -20.67 2.42 0.37
CA TRP A 29 -19.71 1.31 0.32
C TRP A 29 -18.36 1.67 0.93
N LEU A 30 -17.85 2.89 0.69
CA LEU A 30 -16.61 3.35 1.29
C LEU A 30 -16.71 3.47 2.82
N SER A 31 -17.78 4.07 3.35
CA SER A 31 -18.01 4.16 4.80
C SER A 31 -18.10 2.79 5.49
N ASP A 32 -18.77 1.82 4.85
CA ASP A 32 -18.84 0.45 5.34
C ASP A 32 -17.44 -0.18 5.42
N ARG A 33 -16.60 0.04 4.40
CA ARG A 33 -15.24 -0.49 4.35
C ARG A 33 -14.26 0.21 5.27
N LEU A 34 -14.43 1.50 5.53
CA LEU A 34 -13.63 2.21 6.54
C LEU A 34 -13.91 1.67 7.95
N SER A 35 -15.13 1.17 8.19
CA SER A 35 -15.53 0.55 9.46
C SER A 35 -15.20 -0.95 9.56
N ASP A 36 -14.85 -1.59 8.44
CA ASP A 36 -14.52 -3.02 8.39
C ASP A 36 -13.11 -3.29 8.98
N PRO A 37 -12.97 -4.06 10.08
CA PRO A 37 -11.68 -4.36 10.69
C PRO A 37 -10.77 -5.21 9.79
N ASN A 38 -11.33 -5.85 8.75
CA ASN A 38 -10.52 -6.54 7.76
C ASN A 38 -9.82 -5.57 6.82
N SER A 39 -10.32 -4.35 6.59
CA SER A 39 -9.65 -3.36 5.75
C SER A 39 -8.22 -3.09 6.23
N ARG A 40 -7.36 -2.62 5.34
CA ARG A 40 -5.99 -2.22 5.69
C ARG A 40 -5.66 -0.87 5.12
N VAL A 41 -4.78 -0.17 5.83
CA VAL A 41 -4.38 1.19 5.53
C VAL A 41 -2.87 1.23 5.39
N VAL A 42 -2.41 1.80 4.28
CA VAL A 42 -1.00 2.14 4.04
C VAL A 42 -0.80 3.57 4.55
N PRO A 43 -0.02 3.78 5.61
CA PRO A 43 0.34 5.13 6.03
C PRO A 43 1.33 5.74 5.05
N VAL A 44 1.07 6.99 4.66
CA VAL A 44 1.87 7.76 3.71
C VAL A 44 2.30 9.05 4.38
N TRP A 45 3.59 9.37 4.32
CA TRP A 45 4.13 10.63 4.81
C TRP A 45 4.97 11.28 3.71
N ARG A 46 4.62 12.50 3.31
CA ARG A 46 5.32 13.26 2.25
C ARG A 46 5.52 12.41 0.97
N GLU A 47 4.43 11.81 0.51
CA GLU A 47 4.40 10.92 -0.67
C GLU A 47 5.23 9.62 -0.54
N ARG A 48 5.66 9.26 0.68
CA ARG A 48 6.43 8.04 0.96
C ARG A 48 5.60 7.07 1.78
N SER A 49 5.41 5.86 1.29
CA SER A 49 4.76 4.79 2.05
C SER A 49 5.70 4.21 3.10
N LEU A 50 5.18 3.96 4.30
CA LEU A 50 5.94 3.23 5.31
C LEU A 50 6.13 1.77 4.87
N VAL A 51 7.38 1.31 4.90
CA VAL A 51 7.76 -0.05 4.55
C VAL A 51 8.52 -0.71 5.68
N SER A 52 8.35 -2.02 5.83
CA SER A 52 9.14 -2.86 6.72
C SER A 52 10.02 -3.81 5.91
N GLN A 53 11.09 -4.27 6.55
CA GLN A 53 11.93 -5.36 6.07
C GLN A 53 12.18 -6.30 7.23
N THR A 54 12.07 -7.60 7.02
CA THR A 54 12.55 -8.58 8.00
C THR A 54 13.89 -9.16 7.57
N ALA A 55 14.76 -9.45 8.54
CA ALA A 55 16.07 -10.06 8.27
C ALA A 55 15.94 -11.38 7.49
N ARG A 56 14.88 -12.14 7.75
CA ARG A 56 14.57 -13.39 7.03
C ARG A 56 14.25 -13.15 5.56
N GLU A 57 13.47 -12.13 5.24
CA GLU A 57 13.10 -11.83 3.85
C GLU A 57 14.27 -11.24 3.07
N VAL A 58 15.09 -10.41 3.72
CA VAL A 58 16.35 -9.90 3.17
C VAL A 58 17.30 -11.05 2.81
N ALA A 59 17.48 -12.01 3.73
CA ALA A 59 18.33 -13.18 3.49
C ALA A 59 17.82 -14.11 2.37
N ALA A 60 16.52 -14.06 2.04
CA ALA A 60 15.91 -14.88 0.99
C ALA A 60 15.96 -14.24 -0.41
N LYS A 61 16.38 -12.97 -0.51
CA LYS A 61 16.42 -12.21 -1.77
C LYS A 61 17.86 -12.02 -2.23
N ALA A 62 18.12 -12.32 -3.50
CA ALA A 62 19.47 -12.26 -4.08
C ALA A 62 20.07 -10.84 -4.09
N ASP A 63 19.22 -9.81 -4.10
CA ASP A 63 19.59 -8.39 -4.03
C ASP A 63 19.61 -7.84 -2.60
N GLY A 64 19.25 -8.65 -1.59
CA GLY A 64 19.18 -8.24 -0.19
C GLY A 64 18.08 -7.22 0.12
N LEU A 65 17.13 -6.96 -0.80
CA LEU A 65 16.07 -5.97 -0.59
C LEU A 65 14.70 -6.64 -0.56
N ALA A 66 14.00 -6.50 0.56
CA ALA A 66 12.68 -7.10 0.75
C ALA A 66 11.71 -6.17 1.46
N TYR A 67 11.42 -5.03 0.84
CA TYR A 67 10.43 -4.09 1.36
C TYR A 67 9.00 -4.63 1.21
N ARG A 68 8.21 -4.46 2.27
CA ARG A 68 6.76 -4.66 2.26
C ARG A 68 6.07 -3.43 2.84
N PRO A 69 4.95 -2.97 2.26
CA PRO A 69 4.19 -1.89 2.87
C PRO A 69 3.72 -2.33 4.25
N VAL A 70 3.80 -1.42 5.22
CA VAL A 70 3.14 -1.60 6.51
C VAL A 70 1.64 -1.44 6.30
N LEU A 71 0.87 -2.45 6.71
CA LEU A 71 -0.58 -2.49 6.58
C LEU A 71 -1.21 -2.41 7.97
N LEU A 72 -1.80 -1.27 8.31
CA LEU A 72 -2.44 -1.04 9.59
C LEU A 72 -3.94 -1.37 9.54
N PRO A 73 -4.54 -1.89 10.62
CA PRO A 73 -5.99 -1.87 10.78
C PRO A 73 -6.53 -0.42 10.79
N PRO A 74 -7.78 -0.16 10.34
CA PRO A 74 -8.34 1.18 10.29
C PRO A 74 -8.35 1.87 11.66
N THR A 75 -8.64 1.13 12.72
CA THR A 75 -8.65 1.65 14.10
C THR A 75 -7.30 2.20 14.54
N VAL A 76 -6.21 1.57 14.12
CA VAL A 76 -4.84 2.00 14.44
C VAL A 76 -4.46 3.19 13.58
N ALA A 77 -4.74 3.14 12.27
CA ALA A 77 -4.43 4.22 11.35
C ALA A 77 -5.14 5.52 11.72
N ALA A 78 -6.43 5.46 12.07
CA ALA A 78 -7.24 6.62 12.45
C ALA A 78 -6.71 7.39 13.67
N SER A 79 -5.93 6.73 14.53
CA SER A 79 -5.30 7.39 15.69
C SER A 79 -4.09 8.25 15.31
N ALA A 80 -3.56 8.11 14.10
CA ALA A 80 -2.27 8.68 13.69
C ALA A 80 -2.30 9.35 12.30
N SER A 81 -3.47 9.50 11.69
CA SER A 81 -3.66 10.04 10.34
C SER A 81 -4.70 11.15 10.30
N GLU A 82 -4.83 11.78 9.15
CA GLU A 82 -6.03 12.55 8.80
C GLU A 82 -7.30 11.69 8.91
N PRO A 83 -8.50 12.31 9.00
CA PRO A 83 -9.76 11.59 9.17
C PRO A 83 -10.00 10.53 8.08
N PRO A 84 -10.66 9.39 8.42
CA PRO A 84 -10.88 8.29 7.49
C PRO A 84 -11.60 8.66 6.19
N GLU A 85 -12.45 9.69 6.19
CA GLU A 85 -13.11 10.22 5.01
C GLU A 85 -12.15 10.83 3.97
N GLU A 86 -10.95 11.23 4.37
CA GLU A 86 -9.91 11.74 3.45
C GLU A 86 -9.01 10.63 2.90
N TRP A 87 -9.16 9.40 3.39
CA TRP A 87 -8.33 8.29 2.95
C TRP A 87 -8.63 7.90 1.50
N ILE A 88 -7.58 7.58 0.76
CA ILE A 88 -7.68 7.25 -0.65
C ILE A 88 -7.87 5.74 -0.82
N PHE A 89 -8.99 5.33 -1.41
CA PHE A 89 -9.22 3.92 -1.75
C PHE A 89 -8.32 3.44 -2.89
N LEU A 90 -7.43 2.49 -2.58
CA LEU A 90 -6.45 1.92 -3.50
C LEU A 90 -7.03 0.76 -4.32
N GLY A 91 -7.88 -0.07 -3.71
CA GLY A 91 -8.48 -1.23 -4.36
C GLY A 91 -8.81 -2.37 -3.41
N LEU A 92 -9.15 -3.52 -3.99
CA LEU A 92 -9.46 -4.78 -3.31
C LEU A 92 -8.32 -5.79 -3.51
N GLU A 93 -7.72 -6.23 -2.42
CA GLU A 93 -6.76 -7.33 -2.43
C GLU A 93 -7.49 -8.66 -2.28
N GLY A 94 -7.14 -9.65 -3.10
CA GLY A 94 -7.79 -10.97 -3.10
C GLY A 94 -8.91 -11.14 -4.14
N GLY A 95 -9.12 -10.14 -5.01
CA GLY A 95 -10.03 -10.23 -6.16
C GLY A 95 -11.40 -9.59 -5.95
N ARG A 96 -12.30 -9.73 -6.94
CA ARG A 96 -13.61 -9.07 -7.02
C ARG A 96 -14.63 -9.54 -5.98
N ASP A 97 -14.52 -10.78 -5.52
CA ASP A 97 -15.50 -11.40 -4.64
C ASP A 97 -15.00 -11.38 -3.20
N GLY A 98 -15.29 -10.29 -2.48
CA GLY A 98 -15.00 -10.19 -1.04
C GLY A 98 -13.53 -9.89 -0.70
N GLY A 99 -12.78 -9.30 -1.62
CA GLY A 99 -11.42 -8.85 -1.36
C GLY A 99 -11.33 -7.81 -0.23
N ARG A 100 -10.19 -7.78 0.44
CA ARG A 100 -9.88 -6.85 1.51
C ARG A 100 -9.67 -5.45 0.94
N ALA A 101 -10.40 -4.45 1.44
CA ALA A 101 -10.21 -3.07 1.00
C ALA A 101 -8.86 -2.52 1.50
N LEU A 102 -8.13 -1.88 0.60
CA LEU A 102 -6.89 -1.16 0.88
C LEU A 102 -7.11 0.35 0.73
N PHE A 103 -6.67 1.11 1.72
CA PHE A 103 -6.68 2.57 1.72
C PHE A 103 -5.26 3.11 1.89
N ALA A 104 -5.02 4.33 1.45
CA ALA A 104 -3.86 5.13 1.85
C ALA A 104 -4.33 6.28 2.74
N ALA A 105 -3.62 6.50 3.84
CA ALA A 105 -3.90 7.59 4.77
C ALA A 105 -2.66 8.45 4.92
N ASP A 106 -2.82 9.77 4.79
CA ASP A 106 -1.73 10.69 5.10
C ASP A 106 -1.55 10.74 6.62
N VAL A 107 -0.31 10.54 7.07
CA VAL A 107 0.05 10.66 8.48
C VAL A 107 0.86 11.94 8.67
N PRO A 108 0.37 12.89 9.50
CA PRO A 108 1.14 14.09 9.78
C PRO A 108 2.45 13.70 10.43
N GLY A 109 3.54 14.33 10.00
CA GLY A 109 4.84 14.12 10.62
C GLY A 109 4.77 14.55 12.08
N GLY A 110 4.83 13.59 13.02
CA GLY A 110 5.12 13.92 14.41
C GLY A 110 6.48 14.63 14.50
N ALA A 111 6.70 15.39 15.57
CA ALA A 111 7.96 16.11 15.85
C ALA A 111 9.20 15.22 16.06
N GLY A 112 9.21 14.00 15.52
CA GLY A 112 10.39 13.18 15.32
C GLY A 112 10.65 13.13 13.82
N GLU A 113 11.63 13.91 13.39
CA GLU A 113 12.45 13.60 12.22
C GLU A 113 12.60 12.08 12.13
N GLY A 114 12.01 11.42 11.13
CA GLY A 114 12.42 10.05 10.81
C GLY A 114 13.94 10.05 10.67
N PRO A 115 14.67 9.00 11.09
CA PRO A 115 16.13 9.04 11.09
C PRO A 115 16.57 9.56 9.73
N SER A 116 17.29 10.68 9.74
CA SER A 116 17.75 11.34 8.53
C SER A 116 18.33 10.26 7.64
N SER A 117 17.71 10.04 6.48
CA SER A 117 18.24 9.16 5.45
C SER A 117 19.42 9.85 4.78
N ASP A 118 20.35 10.35 5.59
CA ASP A 118 21.57 11.00 5.16
C ASP A 118 22.69 9.99 5.34
N SER A 119 22.82 9.17 4.32
CA SER A 119 24.13 8.69 3.92
C SER A 119 24.12 8.78 2.40
N PRO A 120 24.78 9.79 1.82
CA PRO A 120 25.15 9.68 0.43
C PRO A 120 25.97 8.40 0.31
N LEU A 121 25.64 7.56 -0.65
CA LEU A 121 26.55 6.54 -1.13
C LEU A 121 27.85 7.27 -1.44
N ASP A 122 28.87 7.12 -0.58
CA ASP A 122 30.21 7.66 -0.83
C ASP A 122 30.63 7.14 -2.20
N GLY A 123 30.60 8.07 -3.16
CA GLY A 123 31.09 7.83 -4.51
C GLY A 123 32.59 7.61 -4.41
N ALA A 124 32.99 6.34 -4.44
CA ALA A 124 34.33 5.95 -4.85
C ALA A 124 34.50 6.40 -6.31
N GLY A 125 35.12 7.56 -6.49
CA GLY A 125 35.70 8.05 -7.74
C GLY A 125 37.21 8.10 -7.62
#